data_AF-A0A3D3BB10-F1
#
_entry.id   AF-A0A3D3BB10-F1
#
_cell.length_a   1.000
_cell.length_b   1.000
_cell.length_c   1.000
_cell.angle_alpha   90.00
_cell.angle_beta   90.00
_cell.angle_gamma   90.00
#
_symmetry.space_group_name_H-M   'P 1'
#
loop_
_entity.id
_entity.type
_entity.pdbx_description
1 polymer ?
#
loop_
_entity_poly.entity_id
_entity_poly.type
_entity_poly.pdbx_seq_one_letter_code
_entity_poly.pdbx_strand_id
1 'polypeptide(L)'
;MANRKIYEALVEGATAGLVGDDLFGYVHARHPKTTSRKIVRAALLSLSDPALSDRNILHTIFALAIKHRLKELQNGDSAEQDEEDEETPDHDERIAAAARTARQSS
;
A
#
# COMPACT_ATOMS: atom_id res chain seq x y z
N MET A 1 5.34 2.44 -6.90
CA MET A 1 3.90 2.07 -6.78
C MET A 1 3.50 1.32 -5.48
N ALA A 2 4.28 1.35 -4.38
CA ALA A 2 4.02 0.49 -3.20
C ALA A 2 2.78 0.85 -2.36
N ASN A 3 2.49 2.14 -2.16
CA ASN A 3 1.33 2.59 -1.38
C ASN A 3 0.00 2.17 -2.01
N ARG A 4 -0.02 1.97 -3.33
CA ARG A 4 -1.20 1.47 -4.04
C ARG A 4 -1.48 0.01 -3.75
N LYS A 5 -0.44 -0.84 -3.68
CA LYS A 5 -0.59 -2.25 -3.29
C LYS A 5 -1.07 -2.39 -1.84
N ILE A 6 -0.53 -1.56 -0.95
CA ILE A 6 -0.98 -1.48 0.45
C ILE A 6 -2.43 -1.01 0.51
N TYR A 7 -2.82 -0.03 -0.30
CA TYR A 7 -4.21 0.42 -0.41
C TYR A 7 -5.14 -0.70 -0.89
N GLU A 8 -4.79 -1.42 -1.94
CA GLU A 8 -5.57 -2.55 -2.45
C GLU A 8 -5.74 -3.64 -1.38
N ALA A 9 -4.68 -3.96 -0.62
CA ALA A 9 -4.76 -4.88 0.51
C ALA A 9 -5.65 -4.34 1.66
N LEU A 10 -5.61 -3.03 1.95
CA LEU A 10 -6.50 -2.42 2.94
C LEU A 10 -7.97 -2.56 2.54
N VAL A 11 -8.29 -2.31 1.27
CA VAL A 11 -9.66 -2.44 0.73
C VAL A 11 -10.09 -3.90 0.76
N GLU A 12 -9.26 -4.84 0.30
CA GLU A 12 -9.58 -6.27 0.30
C GLU A 12 -9.83 -6.79 1.73
N GLY A 13 -8.93 -6.47 2.67
CA GLY A 13 -9.07 -6.90 4.06
C GLY A 13 -10.31 -6.30 4.73
N ALA A 14 -10.58 -5.02 4.52
CA ALA A 14 -11.78 -4.38 5.05
C ALA A 14 -13.07 -4.92 4.41
N THR A 15 -13.05 -5.25 3.11
CA THR A 15 -14.17 -5.91 2.42
C THR A 15 -14.42 -7.31 2.97
N ALA A 16 -13.37 -8.03 3.37
CA ALA A 16 -13.45 -9.31 4.06
C ALA A 16 -13.92 -9.19 5.53
N GLY A 17 -14.17 -7.98 6.02
CA GLY A 17 -14.65 -7.73 7.38
C GLY A 17 -13.55 -7.64 8.44
N LEU A 18 -12.27 -7.59 8.05
CA LEU A 18 -11.17 -7.40 8.98
C LEU A 18 -11.12 -5.95 9.48
N VAL A 19 -10.81 -5.77 10.76
CA VAL A 19 -10.75 -4.45 11.40
C VAL A 19 -9.52 -4.32 12.31
N GLY A 20 -9.12 -3.08 12.61
CA GLY A 20 -8.10 -2.81 13.62
C GLY A 20 -6.79 -3.59 13.40
N ASP A 21 -6.34 -4.29 14.44
CA ASP A 21 -5.06 -5.01 14.40
C ASP A 21 -5.08 -6.23 13.48
N ASP A 22 -6.25 -6.86 13.28
CA ASP A 22 -6.39 -7.98 12.33
C ASP A 22 -6.22 -7.50 10.88
N LEU A 23 -6.78 -6.33 10.56
CA LEU A 23 -6.58 -5.70 9.26
C LEU A 23 -5.11 -5.32 9.05
N PHE A 24 -4.46 -4.74 10.07
CA PHE A 24 -3.03 -4.44 9.99
C PHE A 24 -2.18 -5.69 9.82
N GLY A 25 -2.45 -6.76 10.59
CA GLY A 25 -1.75 -8.03 10.49
C GLY A 25 -1.87 -8.65 9.10
N TYR A 26 -3.06 -8.60 8.51
CA TYR A 26 -3.29 -9.05 7.14
C TYR A 26 -2.47 -8.25 6.10
N VAL A 27 -2.48 -6.92 6.20
CA VAL A 27 -1.70 -6.06 5.29
C VAL A 27 -0.20 -6.30 5.48
N HIS A 28 0.26 -6.42 6.72
CA HIS A 28 1.66 -6.63 7.05
C HIS A 28 2.17 -8.01 6.58
N ALA A 29 1.32 -9.05 6.65
CA ALA A 29 1.66 -10.37 6.12
C ALA A 29 1.90 -10.36 4.60
N ARG A 30 1.17 -9.52 3.85
CA ARG A 30 1.34 -9.35 2.41
C ARG A 30 2.43 -8.36 2.04
N HIS A 31 2.63 -7.35 2.87
CA HIS A 31 3.59 -6.27 2.68
C HIS A 31 4.39 -6.07 3.97
N PRO A 32 5.45 -6.87 4.22
CA PRO A 32 6.21 -6.85 5.49
C PRO A 32 6.90 -5.52 5.77
N LYS A 33 7.19 -4.73 4.73
CA LYS A 33 7.77 -3.38 4.85
C LYS A 33 6.73 -2.29 5.13
N THR A 34 5.52 -2.66 5.53
CA THR A 34 4.45 -1.71 5.85
C THR A 34 4.71 -1.05 7.18
N THR A 35 4.87 0.27 7.12
CA THR A 35 5.02 1.13 8.29
C THR A 35 3.75 1.91 8.59
N SER A 36 3.67 2.55 9.76
CA SER A 36 2.55 3.41 10.14
C SER A 36 2.34 4.53 9.11
N ARG A 37 3.42 5.16 8.64
CA ARG A 37 3.36 6.18 7.59
C ARG A 37 2.80 5.65 6.29
N LYS A 38 3.22 4.45 5.86
CA LYS A 38 2.72 3.81 4.63
C LYS A 38 1.23 3.48 4.75
N ILE A 39 0.75 3.03 5.91
CA ILE A 39 -0.68 2.83 6.19
C ILE A 39 -1.46 4.15 6.03
N VAL A 40 -0.98 5.23 6.64
CA VAL A 40 -1.65 6.54 6.55
C VAL A 40 -1.68 7.04 5.11
N ARG A 41 -0.56 6.96 4.37
CA ARG A 41 -0.48 7.36 2.97
C ARG A 41 -1.38 6.52 2.06
N ALA A 42 -1.42 5.21 2.26
CA ALA A 42 -2.31 4.31 1.52
C ALA A 42 -3.78 4.61 1.81
N ALA A 43 -4.15 4.89 3.07
CA ALA A 43 -5.51 5.27 3.43
C ALA A 43 -5.95 6.56 2.74
N LEU A 44 -5.06 7.56 2.56
CA LEU A 44 -5.40 8.80 1.86
C LEU A 44 -5.70 8.59 0.36
N LEU A 45 -5.17 7.53 -0.27
CA LEU A 45 -5.51 7.20 -1.66
C LEU A 45 -7.00 6.89 -1.82
N SER A 46 -7.68 6.39 -0.78
CA SER A 46 -9.13 6.14 -0.79
C SER A 46 -9.95 7.40 -1.06
N LEU A 47 -9.46 8.59 -0.68
CA LEU A 47 -10.17 9.86 -0.90
C LEU A 47 -10.17 10.28 -2.37
N SER A 48 -9.20 9.79 -3.14
CA SER A 48 -9.06 10.08 -4.57
C SER A 48 -9.65 8.97 -5.44
N ASP A 49 -10.12 7.87 -4.85
CA ASP A 49 -10.71 6.75 -5.56
C ASP A 49 -12.26 6.89 -5.61
N PRO A 50 -12.83 7.26 -6.76
CA PRO A 50 -14.28 7.41 -6.89
C PRO A 50 -15.03 6.07 -6.85
N ALA A 51 -14.34 4.93 -7.05
CA ALA A 51 -14.97 3.61 -7.00
C ALA A 51 -15.21 3.14 -5.56
N LEU A 52 -14.45 3.66 -4.59
CA LEU A 52 -14.59 3.30 -3.19
C LEU A 52 -15.61 4.20 -2.48
N SER A 53 -16.88 3.80 -2.54
CA SER A 53 -18.00 4.55 -1.95
C SER A 53 -18.59 3.92 -0.68
N ASP A 54 -18.15 2.70 -0.32
CA ASP A 54 -18.65 2.02 0.87
C ASP A 54 -18.13 2.70 2.15
N ARG A 55 -19.07 3.30 2.89
CA ARG A 55 -18.80 4.01 4.13
C ARG A 55 -18.18 3.11 5.21
N ASN A 56 -18.57 1.84 5.27
CA ASN A 56 -18.04 0.93 6.29
C ASN A 56 -16.58 0.59 6.00
N ILE A 57 -16.24 0.34 4.74
CA ILE A 57 -14.85 0.10 4.33
C ILE A 57 -14.00 1.35 4.60
N LEU A 58 -14.47 2.53 4.18
CA LEU A 58 -13.79 3.79 4.45
C LEU A 58 -13.60 4.02 5.95
N HIS A 59 -14.64 3.80 6.74
CA HIS A 59 -14.57 3.94 8.20
C HIS A 59 -13.49 3.03 8.81
N THR A 60 -13.46 1.76 8.40
CA THR A 60 -12.47 0.79 8.87
C THR A 60 -11.05 1.20 8.52
N ILE A 61 -10.81 1.59 7.26
CA ILE A 61 -9.49 2.01 6.78
C ILE A 61 -9.03 3.27 7.53
N PHE A 62 -9.89 4.27 7.68
CA PHE A 62 -9.54 5.51 8.38
C PHE A 62 -9.39 5.35 9.88
N ALA A 63 -10.20 4.50 10.53
CA ALA A 63 -10.02 4.18 11.94
C ALA A 63 -8.62 3.59 12.18
N LEU A 64 -8.17 2.70 11.30
CA LEU A 64 -6.82 2.14 11.36
C LEU A 64 -5.76 3.22 11.15
N ALA A 65 -5.90 4.04 10.10
CA ALA A 65 -4.94 5.10 9.78
C ALA A 65 -4.78 6.11 10.93
N ILE A 66 -5.88 6.52 11.56
CA ILE A 66 -5.86 7.44 12.71
C ILE A 66 -5.13 6.79 13.90
N LYS A 67 -5.41 5.51 14.20
CA LYS A 67 -4.70 4.77 15.26
C LYS A 67 -3.19 4.77 15.03
N HIS A 68 -2.76 4.49 13.80
CA HIS A 68 -1.34 4.52 13.44
C HIS A 68 -0.73 5.92 13.51
N ARG A 69 -1.49 6.96 13.12
CA ARG A 69 -1.02 8.35 13.23
C ARG A 69 -0.81 8.77 14.68
N LEU A 70 -1.71 8.38 15.59
CA LEU A 70 -1.55 8.65 17.02
C LEU A 70 -0.33 7.91 17.59
N LYS A 71 -0.06 6.68 17.13
CA LYS A 71 1.13 5.91 17.51
C LYS A 71 2.43 6.58 17.05
N GLU A 72 2.48 7.09 15.81
CA GLU A 72 3.65 7.86 15.34
C GLU A 72 3.91 9.10 16.20
N LEU A 73 2.86 9.85 16.55
CA LEU A 73 3.00 11.06 17.37
C LEU A 73 3.52 10.76 18.78
N GLN A 74 3.18 9.60 19.34
CA GLN A 74 3.63 9.17 20.66
C GLN A 74 5.10 8.73 20.68
N ASN A 75 5.59 8.18 19.57
CA ASN A 75 6.94 7.62 19.49
C ASN A 75 8.03 8.69 19.21
N GLY A 76 7.63 9.97 19.13
CA GLY A 76 8.45 11.04 18.58
C GLY A 76 8.64 10.85 17.09
N ASP A 77 8.83 11.95 16.35
CA ASP A 77 9.02 11.97 14.89
C ASP A 77 10.36 11.33 14.50
N SER A 78 10.53 10.05 14.84
CA SER A 78 11.63 9.22 14.40
C SER A 78 11.41 9.04 12.92
N ALA A 79 12.22 9.73 12.12
CA ALA A 79 12.19 9.66 10.67
C ALA A 79 12.44 8.21 10.24
N GLU A 80 11.38 7.40 10.17
CA GLU A 80 11.40 6.14 9.47
C GLU A 80 11.82 6.48 8.04
N GLN A 81 13.03 6.07 7.66
CA GLN A 81 13.52 6.23 6.31
C GLN A 81 12.60 5.37 5.45
N ASP A 82 11.78 6.03 4.64
CA ASP A 82 11.02 5.37 3.58
C ASP A 82 12.07 4.84 2.60
N GLU A 83 12.62 3.65 2.84
CA GLU A 83 13.35 2.91 1.82
C GLU A 83 12.37 2.76 0.64
N GLU A 84 12.62 3.53 -0.42
CA GLU A 84 11.92 3.39 -1.68
C GLU A 84 12.07 1.93 -2.10
N ASP A 85 10.95 1.21 -2.17
CA ASP A 85 10.97 -0.17 -2.63
C ASP A 85 11.54 -0.17 -4.05
N GLU A 86 12.80 -0.65 -4.22
CA GLU A 86 13.43 -0.87 -5.52
C GLU A 86 12.47 -1.70 -6.38
N GLU A 87 11.84 -1.03 -7.34
CA GLU A 87 10.97 -1.61 -8.34
C GLU A 87 11.86 -2.45 -9.27
N THR A 88 11.91 -3.77 -9.07
CA THR A 88 12.44 -4.64 -10.12
C THR A 88 11.59 -4.43 -11.37
N PRO A 89 12.20 -4.16 -12.55
CA PRO A 89 11.47 -3.67 -13.70
C PRO A 89 10.42 -4.68 -14.16
N ASP A 90 9.27 -4.11 -14.53
CA ASP A 90 8.03 -4.75 -14.90
C ASP A 90 8.22 -5.87 -15.93
N HIS A 91 7.50 -6.97 -15.77
CA HIS A 91 7.63 -8.15 -16.64
C HIS A 91 7.32 -7.78 -18.11
N ASP A 92 6.43 -6.81 -18.33
CA ASP A 92 6.11 -6.29 -19.67
C ASP A 92 7.28 -5.55 -20.31
N GLU A 93 8.09 -4.83 -19.53
CA GLU A 93 9.27 -4.14 -20.04
C GLU A 93 10.40 -5.13 -20.38
N ARG A 94 10.51 -6.24 -19.65
CA ARG A 94 11.43 -7.34 -19.99
C ARG A 94 11.05 -8.04 -21.29
N ILE A 95 9.76 -8.27 -21.54
CA ILE A 95 9.28 -8.86 -22.81
C ILE A 95 9.50 -7.87 -23.96
N ALA A 96 9.21 -6.58 -23.75
CA ALA A 96 9.43 -5.54 -24.76
C ALA A 96 10.92 -5.31 -25.06
N ALA A 97 11.80 -5.38 -24.05
CA ALA A 97 13.25 -5.26 -24.22
C ALA A 97 13.84 -6.48 -24.96
N ALA A 98 13.42 -7.70 -24.61
CA ALA A 98 13.84 -8.92 -25.32
C ALA A 98 13.44 -8.89 -26.81
N ALA A 99 12.25 -8.36 -27.13
CA ALA A 99 11.79 -8.21 -28.50
C ALA A 99 12.57 -7.14 -29.30
N ARG A 100 13.12 -6.10 -28.63
CA ARG A 100 13.93 -5.06 -29.28
C ARG A 100 15.35 -5.55 -29.58
N THR A 101 15.95 -6.35 -28.71
CA THR A 101 17.29 -6.89 -28.91
C THR A 101 17.35 -7.88 -30.07
N ALA A 102 16.28 -8.64 -30.33
CA ALA A 102 16.20 -9.59 -31.45
C ALA A 102 16.14 -8.93 -32.85
N ARG A 103 15.84 -7.61 -32.93
CA ARG A 103 15.60 -6.91 -34.21
C ARG A 103 16.81 -6.12 -34.72
N GLN A 104 17.88 -5.98 -33.93
CA GLN A 104 19.09 -5.22 -34.30
C GLN A 104 20.24 -6.11 -34.81
N SER A 105 19.98 -7.40 -35.03
CA SER A 105 21.00 -8.41 -35.40
C SER A 105 20.78 -9.06 -36.78
N SER A 106 20.09 -8.39 -37.71
CA SER A 106 19.97 -8.84 -39.12
C SER A 106 20.15 -7.69 -40.08
#